data_AF-A0A939HE15-F1
#
_entry.id   AF-A0A939HE15-F1
#
_cell.length_a   1.000
_cell.length_b   1.000
_cell.length_c   1.000
_cell.angle_alpha   90.00
_cell.angle_beta   90.00
_cell.angle_gamma   90.00
#
_symmetry.space_group_name_H-M   'P 1'
#
loop_
_entity.id
_entity.type
_entity.pdbx_description
1 polymer ?
#
loop_
_entity_poly.entity_id
_entity_poly.type
_entity_poly.pdbx_seq_one_letter_code
_entity_poly.pdbx_strand_id
1 'polypeptide(L)' 'MKKSRKEIQTAVMLFALFQVVYFISMQLGEEIRAVHFALGILAGLAFSALLIGLLSDSVYQRLKNFKKRIHSF' A
#
# COMPACT_ATOMS: atom_id res chain seq x y z
N MET A 1 -20.46 -7.93 11.17
CA MET A 1 -19.51 -7.33 10.19
C MET A 1 -18.09 -7.75 10.54
N LYS A 2 -17.40 -8.50 9.67
CA LYS A 2 -15.95 -8.75 9.81
C LYS A 2 -15.26 -7.38 9.77
N LYS A 3 -14.55 -7.00 10.84
CA LYS A 3 -13.81 -5.73 10.90
C LYS A 3 -12.81 -5.72 9.73
N SER A 4 -13.00 -4.81 8.78
CA SER A 4 -12.08 -4.69 7.64
C SER A 4 -10.66 -4.47 8.16
N ARG A 5 -9.70 -5.21 7.59
CA ARG A 5 -8.31 -5.12 8.02
C ARG A 5 -7.77 -3.76 7.64
N LYS A 6 -7.01 -3.15 8.55
CA LYS A 6 -6.47 -1.79 8.37
C LYS A 6 -5.61 -1.71 7.10
N GLU A 7 -4.94 -2.79 6.74
CA GLU A 7 -4.07 -2.90 5.58
C GLU A 7 -4.85 -2.83 4.26
N ILE A 8 -6.06 -3.39 4.20
CA ILE A 8 -6.94 -3.26 3.04
C ILE A 8 -7.39 -1.80 2.89
N GLN A 9 -7.73 -1.14 4.00
CA GLN A 9 -8.07 0.28 3.99
C GLN A 9 -6.89 1.15 3.54
N THR A 10 -5.68 0.84 4.01
CA THR A 10 -4.45 1.51 3.56
C THR A 10 -4.20 1.29 2.07
N ALA A 11 -4.37 0.07 1.56
CA ALA A 11 -4.22 -0.23 0.14
C ALA A 11 -5.18 0.58 -0.73
N VAL A 12 -6.47 0.66 -0.34
CA VAL A 12 -7.48 1.45 -1.03
C VAL A 12 -7.14 2.94 -1.00
N MET A 13 -6.69 3.46 0.15
CA MET A 13 -6.30 4.88 0.27
C MET A 13 -5.09 5.22 -0.61
N LEU A 14 -4.06 4.36 -0.62
CA LEU A 14 -2.89 4.54 -1.47
C LEU A 14 -3.23 4.44 -2.96
N PHE A 15 -4.15 3.54 -3.32
CA PHE A 15 -4.64 3.44 -4.69
C PHE A 15 -5.41 4.69 -5.12
N ALA A 16 -6.27 5.23 -4.26
CA ALA A 16 -6.95 6.49 -4.53
C ALA A 16 -5.95 7.65 -4.72
N LEU A 17 -4.92 7.73 -3.87
CA LEU A 17 -3.86 8.73 -4.01
C LEU A 17 -3.09 8.56 -5.32
N PHE A 18 -2.76 7.32 -5.69
CA PHE A 18 -2.13 7.01 -6.98
C PHE A 18 -2.96 7.55 -8.14
N GLN A 19 -4.28 7.37 -8.14
CA GLN A 19 -5.14 7.86 -9.22
C GLN A 19 -5.16 9.39 -9.30
N VAL A 20 -5.16 10.08 -8.16
CA VAL A 20 -5.08 11.56 -8.14
C VAL A 20 -3.75 12.03 -8.73
N VAL A 21 -2.63 11.45 -8.30
CA VAL A 21 -1.30 11.82 -8.83
C VAL A 21 -1.19 11.49 -10.31
N TYR A 22 -1.72 10.34 -10.74
CA TYR A 22 -1.73 9.93 -12.14
C TYR A 22 -2.55 10.90 -13.00
N PHE A 23 -3.75 11.26 -12.55
CA PHE A 23 -4.59 12.24 -13.24
C PHE A 23 -3.90 13.59 -13.40
N ILE A 24 -3.29 14.11 -12.33
CA ILE A 24 -2.53 15.37 -12.37
C ILE A 24 -1.35 15.25 -13.35
N SER A 25 -0.64 14.11 -13.32
CA SER A 25 0.50 13.88 -14.21
C SER A 25 0.11 13.86 -15.69
N MET A 26 -1.04 13.29 -16.03
CA MET A 26 -1.55 13.30 -17.40
C MET A 26 -1.91 14.71 -17.88
N GLN A 27 -2.45 15.55 -16.99
CA GLN A 27 -2.81 16.94 -17.33
C GLN A 27 -1.60 17.85 -17.54
N LEU A 28 -0.48 17.56 -16.87
CA LEU A 28 0.74 18.36 -17.01
C LEU A 28 1.49 18.08 -18.32
N GLY A 29 1.19 16.99 -19.03
CA GLY A 29 1.76 16.66 -20.34
C GLY A 29 3.28 16.41 -20.38
N GLU A 30 3.97 16.61 -19.26
CA GLU A 30 5.41 16.37 -19.13
C GLU A 30 5.67 14.98 -18.54
N GLU A 31 6.48 14.18 -19.25
CA GLU A 31 7.02 12.94 -18.70
C GLU A 31 8.12 13.23 -17.67
N ILE A 32 7.70 13.68 -16.50
CA ILE A 32 8.60 13.93 -15.38
C ILE A 32 8.98 12.57 -14.79
N ARG A 33 10.25 12.19 -14.95
CA ARG A 33 10.82 10.94 -14.38
C ARG A 33 10.55 10.80 -12.89
N ALA A 34 10.60 11.92 -12.14
CA ALA A 34 10.29 11.92 -10.71
C ALA A 34 8.82 11.55 -10.41
N VAL A 35 7.88 11.95 -11.27
CA VAL A 35 6.45 11.61 -11.10
C VAL A 35 6.21 10.13 -11.37
N HIS A 36 6.83 9.57 -12.41
CA HIS A 36 6.79 8.13 -12.69
C HIS A 36 7.39 7.30 -11.54
N PHE A 37 8.50 7.77 -10.97
CA PHE A 37 9.09 7.14 -9.79
C PHE A 37 8.15 7.19 -8.57
N ALA A 38 7.54 8.34 -8.30
CA ALA A 38 6.58 8.50 -7.21
C ALA A 38 5.32 7.61 -7.39
N LEU A 39 4.79 7.53 -8.61
CA LEU A 39 3.69 6.64 -8.97
C LEU A 39 4.05 5.17 -8.78
N GLY A 40 5.26 4.77 -9.18
CA GLY A 40 5.79 3.42 -8.95
C GLY A 40 5.88 3.06 -7.47
N ILE A 41 6.40 3.98 -6.63
CA ILE A 41 6.45 3.79 -5.17
C ILE A 41 5.03 3.64 -4.60
N LEU A 42 4.11 4.52 -4.99
CA LEU A 42 2.73 4.48 -4.52
C LEU A 42 2.03 3.17 -4.88
N ALA A 43 2.20 2.71 -6.13
CA ALA A 43 1.67 1.42 -6.58
C ALA A 43 2.28 0.25 -5.80
N GLY A 44 3.60 0.25 -5.59
CA GLY A 44 4.29 -0.79 -4.83
C GLY A 44 3.84 -0.86 -3.37
N LEU A 45 3.67 0.28 -2.71
CA LEU A 45 3.16 0.36 -1.34
C LEU A 45 1.70 -0.10 -1.23
N ALA A 46 0.84 0.34 -2.17
CA ALA A 46 -0.55 -0.08 -2.23
C ALA A 46 -0.66 -1.60 -2.41
N PHE A 47 0.13 -2.16 -3.33
CA PHE A 47 0.18 -3.60 -3.59
C PHE A 47 0.69 -4.38 -2.38
N SER A 48 1.74 -3.90 -1.71
CA SER A 48 2.27 -4.52 -0.50
C SER A 48 1.24 -4.55 0.63
N ALA A 49 0.53 -3.44 0.85
CA ALA A 49 -0.54 -3.36 1.83
C ALA A 49 -1.72 -4.29 1.48
N LEU A 50 -2.07 -4.40 0.19
CA LEU A 50 -3.09 -5.32 -0.28
C LEU A 50 -2.72 -6.78 -0.01
N LEU A 51 -1.49 -7.19 -0.34
CA LEU A 51 -1.00 -8.55 -0.11
C LEU A 51 -1.08 -8.92 1.37
N ILE A 52 -0.61 -8.05 2.27
CA ILE A 52 -0.70 -8.26 3.72
C ILE A 52 -2.16 -8.34 4.17
N GLY A 53 -3.01 -7.46 3.62
CA GLY A 53 -4.44 -7.43 3.88
C GLY A 53 -5.17 -8.71 3.47
N LEU A 54 -4.74 -9.37 2.39
CA LEU A 54 -5.34 -10.58 1.83
C LEU A 54 -4.83 -11.89 2.46
N LEU A 55 -3.79 -11.86 3.29
CA LEU A 55 -3.26 -13.05 3.97
C LEU A 55 -4.35 -13.79 4.77
N SER A 56 -4.22 -15.09 4.99
CA SER A 56 -5.08 -15.77 5.95
C SER A 56 -4.84 -15.23 7.37
N ASP A 57 -5.86 -15.30 8.25
CA ASP A 57 -5.75 -14.80 9.62
C ASP A 57 -4.58 -15.43 10.38
N SER A 58 -4.31 -16.73 10.15
CA SER A 58 -3.20 -17.46 10.76
C SER A 58 -1.83 -16.92 10.33
N VAL A 59 -1.64 -16.63 9.05
CA VAL A 59 -0.38 -16.07 8.53
C VAL A 59 -0.20 -14.63 8.99
N TYR A 60 -1.27 -13.83 8.97
CA TYR A 60 -1.24 -12.45 9.45
C TYR A 60 -0.81 -12.36 10.92
N GLN A 61 -1.37 -13.19 11.80
CA GLN A 61 -0.99 -13.20 13.22
C GLN A 61 0.46 -13.67 13.44
N ARG A 62 0.94 -14.66 12.66
CA ARG A 62 2.35 -15.07 12.69
C ARG A 62 3.28 -13.91 12.32
N LEU A 63 2.96 -13.18 11.25
CA LEU A 63 3.73 -12.01 10.81
C LEU A 63 3.74 -10.91 11.87
N LYS A 64 2.59 -10.64 12.49
CA LYS A 64 2.45 -9.65 13.56
C LYS A 64 3.27 -10.03 14.80
N ASN A 65 3.26 -11.29 15.18
CA ASN A 65 4.04 -11.79 16.32
C ASN A 65 5.54 -11.76 16.03
N PHE A 66 5.94 -12.05 14.79
CA PHE A 66 7.33 -11.92 14.35
C PHE A 66 7.82 -10.47 14.45
N LYS A 67 7.04 -9.51 13.94
CA LYS A 67 7.35 -8.06 14.07
C LYS A 67 7.57 -7.65 15.53
N LYS A 68 6.71 -8.12 16.45
CA LYS A 68 6.84 -7.83 17.88
C LYS A 68 8.14 -8.39 18.47
N ARG A 69 8.57 -9.58 18.05
CA ARG A 69 9.84 -10.17 18.53
C ARG A 69 11.04 -9.37 18.07
N ILE A 70 11.06 -8.90 16.81
CA ILE A 70 12.15 -8.06 16.30
C ILE A 70 12.22 -6.72 17.05
N HIS A 71 11.07 -6.10 17.35
CA HIS A 71 11.04 -4.81 18.05
C HIS A 71 11.34 -4.91 19.56
N SER A 72 11.36 -6.11 20.12
CA SER A 72 11.67 -6.37 21.54
C SER A 72 13.13 -6.75 21.77
N PHE A 73 13.93 -6.85 20.71
CA PHE A 73 15.39 -6.96 20.74
C PHE A 73 16.01 -5.58 20.54
#